data_AF-A0A378N5G9-F1
#
_entry.id   AF-A0A378N5G9-F1
#
_cell.length_a   1.000
_cell.length_b   1.000
_cell.length_c   1.000
_cell.angle_alpha   90.00
_cell.angle_beta   90.00
_cell.angle_gamma   90.00
#
_symmetry.space_group_name_H-M   'P 1'
#
loop_
_entity.id
_entity.type
_entity.pdbx_description
1 polymer ?
#
loop_
_entity_poly.entity_id
_entity_poly.type
_entity_poly.pdbx_seq_one_letter_code
_entity_poly.pdbx_strand_id
1 'polypeptide(L)' 'MTDTSQTSSCVVIAIAGASASGKSLIASTIYKELKNELGTDNIGIISEDAYYRDQSHLTMEETD' A
#
# COMPACT_ATOMS: atom_id res chain seq x y z
N MET A 1 22.31 25.16 20.16
CA MET A 1 21.69 24.84 18.85
C MET A 1 21.26 23.39 18.94
N THR A 2 19.98 23.13 19.21
CA THR A 2 19.45 21.77 19.26
C THR A 2 18.91 21.45 17.87
N ASP A 3 19.63 20.61 17.15
CA ASP A 3 19.19 20.01 15.89
C ASP A 3 18.12 18.97 16.24
N THR A 4 16.86 19.39 16.28
CA THR A 4 15.73 18.48 16.43
C THR A 4 15.49 17.85 15.07
N SER A 5 16.24 16.80 14.75
CA SER A 5 15.96 15.93 13.60
C SER A 5 14.60 15.27 13.82
N GLN A 6 13.55 15.89 13.26
CA GLN A 6 12.19 15.40 13.32
C GLN A 6 12.10 14.12 12.50
N THR A 7 12.21 12.98 13.18
CA THR A 7 12.00 11.67 12.57
C THR A 7 10.51 11.53 12.24
N SER A 8 10.15 11.73 10.98
CA SER A 8 8.80 11.43 10.48
C SER A 8 8.50 9.96 10.73
N SER A 9 7.67 9.67 11.73
CA SER A 9 7.25 8.30 12.05
C SER A 9 6.33 7.79 10.94
N CYS A 10 6.81 6.81 10.17
CA CYS A 10 6.02 6.12 9.16
C CYS A 10 5.40 4.85 9.76
N VAL A 11 4.10 4.66 9.55
CA VAL A 11 3.38 3.45 9.97
C VAL A 11 3.09 2.59 8.73
N VAL A 12 3.51 1.32 8.77
CA VAL A 12 3.27 0.35 7.69
C VAL A 12 2.30 -0.71 8.18
N ILE A 13 1.21 -0.92 7.44
CA ILE A 13 0.17 -1.92 7.75
C ILE A 13 0.15 -2.95 6.62
N ALA A 14 0.38 -4.22 6.96
CA ALA A 14 0.31 -5.34 6.02
C ALA A 14 -0.96 -6.17 6.27
N ILE A 15 -1.73 -6.42 5.22
CA ILE A 15 -2.98 -7.22 5.27
C ILE A 15 -2.75 -8.50 4.48
N ALA A 16 -2.62 -9.63 5.18
CA ALA A 16 -2.35 -10.94 4.60
C ALA A 16 -3.49 -11.94 4.88
N GLY A 17 -3.59 -13.00 4.06
CA GLY A 17 -4.60 -14.05 4.23
C GLY A 17 -5.01 -14.74 2.93
N ALA A 18 -5.86 -15.76 3.05
CA ALA A 18 -6.33 -16.58 1.92
C ALA A 18 -6.97 -15.75 0.79
N SER A 19 -6.94 -16.28 -0.44
CA SER A 19 -7.67 -15.65 -1.55
C SER A 19 -9.17 -15.53 -1.23
N ALA A 20 -9.82 -14.48 -1.74
CA ALA A 20 -11.23 -14.15 -1.50
C ALA A 20 -11.64 -13.91 -0.03
N SER A 21 -10.69 -13.76 0.92
CA SER A 21 -10.99 -13.49 2.33
C SER A 21 -11.41 -12.04 2.64
N GLY A 22 -11.47 -11.16 1.63
CA GLY A 22 -11.86 -9.76 1.81
C GLY A 22 -10.71 -8.79 2.11
N LYS A 23 -9.44 -9.17 1.90
CA LYS A 23 -8.26 -8.31 2.10
C LYS A 23 -8.37 -6.95 1.40
N SER A 24 -8.76 -6.95 0.12
CA SER A 24 -8.88 -5.73 -0.66
C SER A 24 -10.00 -4.83 -0.15
N LEU A 25 -11.10 -5.43 0.36
CA LEU A 25 -12.20 -4.69 0.96
C LEU A 25 -11.74 -3.99 2.24
N ILE A 26 -11.12 -4.71 3.18
CA ILE A 26 -10.68 -4.12 4.45
C ILE A 26 -9.57 -3.07 4.24
N ALA A 27 -8.64 -3.30 3.31
CA ALA A 27 -7.62 -2.32 2.93
C ALA A 27 -8.27 -1.03 2.38
N SER A 28 -9.30 -1.16 1.54
CA SER A 28 -10.01 0.00 0.99
C SER A 28 -10.81 0.76 2.05
N THR A 29 -11.40 0.06 3.03
CA THR A 29 -12.13 0.67 4.14
C THR A 29 -11.18 1.45 5.05
N ILE A 30 -10.08 0.82 5.47
CA ILE A 30 -9.04 1.47 6.29
C ILE A 30 -8.51 2.72 5.56
N TYR A 31 -8.20 2.60 4.27
CA TYR A 31 -7.74 3.74 3.47
C TYR A 31 -8.74 4.91 3.49
N LYS A 32 -10.04 4.64 3.30
CA LYS A 32 -11.09 5.67 3.30
C LYS A 32 -11.23 6.34 4.67
N GLU A 33 -11.25 5.56 5.73
CA GLU A 33 -11.38 6.07 7.09
C GLU A 33 -10.17 6.93 7.48
N LEU A 34 -8.96 6.40 7.30
CA LEU A 34 -7.74 7.13 7.61
C LEU A 34 -7.53 8.36 6.72
N LYS A 35 -7.93 8.31 5.45
CA LYS A 35 -7.88 9.48 4.56
C LYS A 35 -8.79 10.60 5.04
N ASN A 36 -9.95 10.27 5.60
CA ASN A 36 -10.86 11.27 6.18
C ASN A 36 -10.28 11.92 7.43
N GLU A 37 -9.47 11.20 8.22
CA GLU A 37 -8.87 11.70 9.45
C GLU A 37 -7.52 12.43 9.26
N LEU A 38 -6.67 11.93 8.36
CA LEU A 38 -5.27 12.37 8.20
C LEU A 38 -5.03 13.30 7.00
N GLY A 39 -6.05 13.49 6.16
CA GLY A 39 -5.92 14.19 4.88
C GLY A 39 -5.28 13.33 3.78
N THR A 40 -5.37 13.79 2.53
CA THR A 40 -5.03 12.98 1.34
C THR A 40 -3.53 12.78 1.15
N ASP A 41 -2.70 13.66 1.70
CA ASP A 41 -1.26 13.73 1.37
C ASP A 41 -0.38 12.78 2.19
N ASN A 42 -0.94 12.13 3.22
CA ASN A 42 -0.17 11.34 4.19
C ASN A 42 -0.47 9.83 4.15
N ILE A 43 -1.33 9.36 3.24
CA ILE A 43 -1.72 7.93 3.17
C ILE A 43 -1.67 7.39 1.74
N GLY A 44 -0.95 6.27 1.59
CA GLY A 44 -0.87 5.51 0.34
C GLY A 44 -1.31 4.06 0.56
N ILE A 45 -1.84 3.44 -0.50
CA ILE A 45 -2.15 1.99 -0.53
C ILE A 45 -1.33 1.34 -1.64
N ILE A 46 -0.63 0.27 -1.31
CA ILE A 46 0.09 -0.56 -2.29
C ILE A 46 -0.60 -1.92 -2.28
N SER A 47 -1.20 -2.28 -3.42
CA SER A 47 -1.87 -3.57 -3.61
C SER A 47 -0.94 -4.51 -4.38
N GLU A 48 -0.85 -5.77 -3.94
CA GLU A 48 -0.12 -6.82 -4.64
C GLU A 48 -0.60 -6.94 -6.11
N ASP A 49 -1.91 -6.85 -6.35
CA ASP A 49 -2.49 -6.89 -7.70
C ASP A 49 -1.99 -5.74 -8.59
N ALA A 50 -1.66 -4.58 -8.01
CA ALA A 50 -1.15 -3.42 -8.75
C ALA A 50 0.30 -3.62 -9.24
N TYR A 51 1.11 -4.42 -8.52
CA TYR A 51 2.46 -4.79 -8.94
C TYR A 51 2.44 -5.76 -10.13
N TYR A 52 1.49 -6.70 -10.18
CA TYR A 52 1.36 -7.66 -11.28
C TYR A 52 0.65 -7.11 -12.53
N ARG A 53 -0.10 -6.01 -12.42
CA ARG A 53 -0.90 -5.46 -13.53
C ARG A 53 -0.07 -4.65 -14.53
N ASP A 54 1.10 -4.18 -14.13
CA ASP A 54 2.06 -3.53 -15.02
C ASP A 54 3.11 -4.55 -15.50
N GLN A 55 2.70 -5.44 -16.42
CA GLN A 55 3.59 -6.42 -17.06
C GLN A 55 4.52 -5.80 -18.12
N SER A 56 4.65 -4.47 -18.16
CA SER A 56 5.56 -3.78 -19.08
C SER A 56 7.03 -4.16 -18.87
N HIS A 57 7.37 -4.78 -17.74
CA HIS A 57 8.71 -5.24 -17.40
C HIS A 57 8.97 -6.73 -17.70
N LEU A 58 7.96 -7.51 -18.11
CA LEU A 58 8.13 -8.92 -18.46
C LEU A 58 8.28 -9.06 -19.98
N THR A 59 9.50 -9.31 -20.44
CA THR A 59 9.76 -9.74 -21.81
C THR A 59 9.19 -11.14 -22.04
N MET A 60 8.88 -11.50 -23.30
CA MET A 60 8.30 -12.80 -23.72
C MET A 60 9.12 -14.06 -23.33
N GLU A 61 10.18 -13.93 -22.55
CA GLU A 61 11.15 -14.98 -22.22
C GLU A 61 10.82 -15.76 -20.94
N GLU A 62 9.77 -15.38 -20.17
CA GLU A 62 9.35 -16.09 -18.96
C GLU A 62 8.14 -17.02 -19.15
N THR A 63 7.73 -17.29 -20.39
CA THR A 63 6.77 -18.36 -20.71
C THR A 63 7.52 -19.55 -21.32
N ASP A 64 8.21 -20.33 -20.50
CA ASP A 64 8.63 -21.71 -20.79
C ASP A 64 8.40 -22.59 -19.55
#